data_AF-A0A1S9DP65-F1
#
_entry.id   AF-A0A1S9DP65-F1
#
_cell.length_a   1.000
_cell.length_b   1.000
_cell.length_c   1.000
_cell.angle_alpha   90.00
_cell.angle_beta   90.00
_cell.angle_gamma   90.00
#
_symmetry.space_group_name_H-M   'P 1'
#
loop_
_entity.id
_entity.type
_entity.pdbx_description
1 polymer ?
#
loop_
_entity_poly.entity_id
_entity_poly.type
_entity_poly.pdbx_seq_one_letter_code
_entity_poly.pdbx_strand_id
1 'polypeptide(L)'
;MRLTSPMSLVMPMAILGISTIQGAAAKCSDGLVNVVFNIGHGGYTKQRWEKIHSASNWLTFNFGFDEKQIPMLGNNKTAVDDAIDAVNGPNPPDFMLTFNEPDNLYGSHPRKVILQPEEAANLIKPLLRRRGNHTKFIAPVPAFEKLTWLPEFFGNCSCQDAFSAYNVHIYNKTVDEAITRINAFHQKWNDKPLWITEIAPGQYTGACPNPVPWNHTTEFMRDIFAWGERTEWIHKIFWNSANEISCGDTNVAASFLLDFNDNPTPLLDPFNKLTCS
;
A
#
# COMPACT_ATOMS: atom_id res chain seq x y z
N MET A 1 -2.31 -3.02 84.59
CA MET A 1 -1.02 -2.88 83.88
C MET A 1 -1.17 -3.48 82.49
N ARG A 2 -0.54 -2.82 81.51
CA ARG A 2 -0.82 -2.85 80.07
C ARG A 2 -0.84 -4.25 79.43
N LEU A 3 -1.95 -4.56 78.75
CA LEU A 3 -2.02 -5.59 77.71
C LEU A 3 -1.66 -4.94 76.37
N THR A 4 -0.56 -5.39 75.76
CA THR A 4 -0.11 -4.96 74.43
C THR A 4 -0.93 -5.66 73.35
N SER A 5 -1.57 -4.88 72.47
CA SER A 5 -2.26 -5.36 71.28
C SER A 5 -1.28 -5.91 70.23
N PRO A 6 -1.68 -6.91 69.41
CA PRO A 6 -0.86 -7.37 68.30
C PRO A 6 -0.94 -6.37 67.13
N MET A 7 0.24 -6.07 66.54
CA MET A 7 0.36 -5.33 65.30
C MET A 7 -0.28 -6.11 64.14
N SER A 8 -1.27 -5.50 63.50
CA SER A 8 -1.78 -5.93 62.20
C SER A 8 -0.72 -5.61 61.13
N LEU A 9 -0.22 -6.64 60.46
CA LEU A 9 0.70 -6.52 59.33
C LEU A 9 -0.12 -6.11 58.10
N VAL A 10 -0.30 -4.81 57.89
CA VAL A 10 -0.88 -4.29 56.65
C VAL A 10 0.22 -4.37 55.58
N MET A 11 0.13 -5.38 54.71
CA MET A 11 0.93 -5.41 53.47
C MET A 11 0.55 -4.21 52.61
N PRO A 12 1.51 -3.38 52.14
CA PRO A 12 1.21 -2.43 51.10
C PRO A 12 0.91 -3.21 49.81
N MET A 13 -0.31 -3.07 49.29
CA MET A 13 -0.60 -3.40 47.90
C MET A 13 0.32 -2.54 47.03
N ALA A 14 1.32 -3.18 46.42
CA ALA A 14 2.02 -2.59 45.30
C ALA A 14 1.01 -2.47 44.16
N ILE A 15 0.53 -1.25 43.93
CA ILE A 15 -0.13 -0.88 42.68
C ILE A 15 0.93 -1.09 41.60
N LEU A 16 0.76 -2.16 40.82
CA LEU A 16 1.50 -2.36 39.57
C LEU A 16 1.14 -1.19 38.65
N GLY A 17 1.95 -0.15 38.72
CA GLY A 17 1.94 0.94 37.76
C GLY A 17 2.14 0.32 36.39
N ILE A 18 1.14 0.52 35.51
CA ILE A 18 1.26 0.26 34.09
C ILE A 18 2.45 1.11 33.63
N SER A 19 3.59 0.45 33.44
CA SER A 19 4.76 1.06 32.86
C SER A 19 4.37 1.36 31.42
N THR A 20 3.98 2.61 31.18
CA THR A 20 3.88 3.15 29.84
C THR A 20 5.29 3.07 29.28
N ILE A 21 5.49 2.10 28.39
CA ILE A 21 6.69 2.04 27.55
C ILE A 21 6.70 3.37 26.83
N GLN A 22 7.59 4.24 27.29
CA GLN A 22 7.88 5.52 26.70
C GLN A 22 8.28 5.21 25.27
N GLY A 23 7.37 5.50 24.33
CA GLY A 23 7.45 5.05 22.95
C GLY A 23 8.82 5.36 22.40
N ALA A 24 9.53 4.32 21.94
CA ALA A 24 10.56 4.51 20.94
C ALA A 24 9.90 5.36 19.85
N ALA A 25 10.49 6.51 19.52
CA ALA A 25 10.05 7.23 18.33
C ALA A 25 10.08 6.21 17.19
N ALA A 26 8.92 5.90 16.60
CA ALA A 26 8.79 4.96 15.51
C ALA A 26 9.82 5.38 14.46
N LYS A 27 10.88 4.58 14.30
CA LYS A 27 11.90 4.85 13.29
C LYS A 27 11.20 4.58 11.96
N CYS A 28 11.10 5.60 11.10
CA CYS A 28 10.44 5.48 9.81
C CYS A 28 10.96 4.23 9.10
N SER A 29 10.06 3.43 8.51
CA SER A 29 10.47 2.26 7.76
C SER A 29 11.27 2.71 6.53
N ASP A 30 12.51 2.23 6.39
CA ASP A 30 13.31 2.47 5.20
C ASP A 30 12.49 2.10 3.95
N GLY A 31 12.26 3.08 3.08
CA GLY A 31 11.46 2.91 1.87
C GLY A 31 9.95 3.07 2.06
N LEU A 32 9.49 3.85 3.04
CA LEU A 32 8.09 4.26 3.20
C LEU A 32 7.58 5.04 1.98
N VAL A 33 8.37 5.96 1.43
CA VAL A 33 7.98 6.86 0.33
C VAL A 33 8.21 6.19 -1.03
N ASN A 34 7.14 5.98 -1.78
CA ASN A 34 7.15 5.34 -3.10
C ASN A 34 6.10 5.98 -4.01
N VAL A 35 6.10 5.62 -5.30
CA VAL A 35 5.20 6.24 -6.29
C VAL A 35 4.62 5.21 -7.28
N VAL A 36 3.42 5.49 -7.78
CA VAL A 36 2.76 4.72 -8.84
C VAL A 36 2.94 5.42 -10.18
N PHE A 37 3.42 4.70 -11.20
CA PHE A 37 3.33 5.12 -12.59
C PHE A 37 2.13 4.43 -13.26
N ASN A 38 1.08 5.18 -13.59
CA ASN A 38 -0.08 4.65 -14.31
C ASN A 38 0.27 4.31 -15.75
N ILE A 39 -0.40 3.29 -16.29
CA ILE A 39 -0.33 2.95 -17.71
C ILE A 39 -1.08 4.02 -18.51
N GLY A 40 -0.49 4.47 -19.61
CA GLY A 40 -1.10 5.43 -20.53
C GLY A 40 -0.17 6.60 -20.85
N HIS A 41 -0.76 7.75 -21.15
CA HIS A 41 0.01 8.96 -21.44
C HIS A 41 0.87 9.34 -20.23
N GLY A 42 2.16 9.52 -20.48
CA GLY A 42 3.12 9.85 -19.43
C GLY A 42 3.51 8.70 -18.49
N GLY A 43 3.37 7.43 -18.87
CA GLY A 43 3.89 6.32 -18.06
C GLY A 43 5.39 6.45 -17.69
N TYR A 44 5.92 5.42 -17.03
CA TYR A 44 7.32 5.43 -16.59
C TYR A 44 8.30 5.78 -17.74
N THR A 45 9.21 6.70 -17.45
CA THR A 45 10.45 6.89 -18.18
C THR A 45 11.55 7.14 -17.16
N LYS A 46 12.80 6.81 -17.52
CA LYS A 46 13.95 7.10 -16.66
C LYS A 46 14.04 8.60 -16.32
N GLN A 47 13.75 9.47 -17.28
CA GLN A 47 13.74 10.93 -17.09
C GLN A 47 12.69 11.39 -16.06
N ARG A 48 11.48 10.80 -16.06
CA ARG A 48 10.45 11.09 -15.07
C ARG A 48 10.87 10.59 -13.68
N TRP A 49 11.43 9.39 -13.61
CA TRP A 49 11.92 8.80 -12.37
C TRP A 49 13.03 9.65 -11.71
N GLU A 50 13.98 10.15 -12.50
CA GLU A 50 15.07 11.01 -12.00
C GLU A 50 14.57 12.32 -11.35
N LYS A 51 13.35 12.77 -11.65
CA LYS A 51 12.74 13.96 -11.04
C LYS A 51 12.11 13.67 -9.67
N ILE A 52 11.79 12.42 -9.36
CA ILE A 52 11.04 12.00 -8.17
C ILE A 52 12.00 11.31 -7.18
N HIS A 53 12.91 12.09 -6.60
CA HIS A 53 14.07 11.55 -5.88
C HIS A 53 13.77 11.09 -4.44
N SER A 54 12.64 11.47 -3.85
CA SER A 54 12.22 10.94 -2.54
C SER A 54 11.71 9.51 -2.60
N ALA A 55 11.26 9.03 -3.75
CA ALA A 55 10.70 7.69 -3.88
C ALA A 55 11.82 6.64 -3.85
N SER A 56 11.67 5.63 -3.00
CA SER A 56 12.62 4.50 -2.92
C SER A 56 12.34 3.42 -3.94
N ASN A 57 11.06 3.19 -4.22
CA ASN A 57 10.57 2.26 -5.24
C ASN A 57 9.45 2.91 -6.05
N TRP A 58 9.14 2.26 -7.15
CA TRP A 58 7.95 2.56 -7.92
C TRP A 58 7.26 1.26 -8.37
N LEU A 59 5.98 1.37 -8.68
CA LEU A 59 5.21 0.28 -9.29
C LEU A 59 4.41 0.80 -10.49
N THR A 60 3.97 -0.13 -11.32
CA THR A 60 3.00 0.08 -12.40
C THR A 60 2.20 -1.21 -12.57
N PHE A 61 1.14 -1.21 -13.38
CA PHE A 61 0.26 -2.38 -13.55
C PHE A 61 0.78 -3.40 -14.58
N ASN A 62 2.06 -3.28 -14.93
CA ASN A 62 2.78 -4.18 -15.82
C ASN A 62 3.90 -4.88 -15.05
N PHE A 63 4.16 -6.13 -15.44
CA PHE A 63 5.31 -6.88 -14.98
C PHE A 63 6.59 -6.31 -15.60
N GLY A 64 7.64 -6.10 -14.79
CA GLY A 64 8.89 -5.50 -15.25
C GLY A 64 10.01 -5.56 -14.22
N PHE A 65 11.22 -5.27 -14.66
CA PHE A 65 12.46 -5.37 -13.89
C PHE A 65 13.33 -4.11 -13.98
N ASP A 66 12.73 -2.98 -14.33
CA ASP A 66 13.45 -1.72 -14.35
C ASP A 66 13.97 -1.39 -12.94
N GLU A 67 15.02 -0.56 -12.87
CA GLU A 67 15.66 -0.25 -11.60
C GLU A 67 14.64 0.34 -10.60
N LYS A 68 14.63 -0.21 -9.38
CA LYS A 68 13.68 0.13 -8.29
C LYS A 68 12.21 -0.19 -8.57
N GLN A 69 11.85 -0.76 -9.72
CA GLN A 69 10.51 -1.25 -9.99
C GLN A 69 10.20 -2.45 -9.08
N ILE A 70 9.01 -2.45 -8.48
CA ILE A 70 8.45 -3.65 -7.86
C ILE A 70 7.52 -4.30 -8.90
N PRO A 71 7.83 -5.52 -9.38
CA PRO A 71 6.99 -6.21 -10.36
C PRO A 71 5.62 -6.53 -9.78
N MET A 72 4.59 -6.39 -10.61
CA MET A 72 3.21 -6.73 -10.30
C MET A 72 2.72 -7.85 -11.23
N LEU A 73 2.18 -8.91 -10.64
CA LEU A 73 1.71 -10.10 -11.35
C LEU A 73 0.43 -9.82 -12.15
N GLY A 74 0.41 -10.26 -13.41
CA GLY A 74 -0.80 -10.23 -14.23
C GLY A 74 -1.80 -11.35 -13.89
N ASN A 75 -3.05 -11.18 -14.31
CA ASN A 75 -4.17 -12.08 -13.97
C ASN A 75 -4.32 -13.30 -14.93
N ASN A 76 -3.22 -13.82 -15.48
CA ASN A 76 -3.26 -14.95 -16.43
C ASN A 76 -2.11 -15.94 -16.23
N LYS A 77 -2.21 -17.11 -16.88
CA LYS A 77 -1.22 -18.20 -16.74
C LYS A 77 0.18 -17.77 -17.20
N THR A 78 0.29 -17.07 -18.32
CA THR A 78 1.58 -16.61 -18.85
C THR A 78 2.30 -15.73 -17.82
N ALA A 79 1.59 -14.77 -17.22
CA ALA A 79 2.18 -13.91 -16.18
C ALA A 79 2.66 -14.71 -14.95
N VAL A 80 1.95 -15.77 -14.57
CA VAL A 80 2.39 -16.67 -13.50
C VAL A 80 3.63 -17.47 -13.89
N ASP A 81 3.69 -17.98 -15.12
CA ASP A 81 4.87 -18.71 -15.62
C ASP A 81 6.09 -17.76 -15.66
N ASP A 82 5.93 -16.54 -16.19
CA ASP A 82 6.97 -15.51 -16.22
C ASP A 82 7.44 -15.14 -14.81
N ALA A 83 6.51 -15.04 -13.85
CA ALA A 83 6.85 -14.79 -12.44
C ALA A 83 7.62 -15.95 -11.81
N ILE A 84 7.31 -17.21 -12.15
CA ILE A 84 8.06 -18.37 -11.68
C ILE A 84 9.50 -18.31 -12.19
N ASP A 85 9.69 -17.99 -13.47
CA ASP A 85 11.02 -17.89 -14.06
C ASP A 85 11.80 -16.72 -13.43
N ALA A 86 11.14 -15.60 -13.16
CA ALA A 86 11.73 -14.44 -12.50
C ALA A 86 12.26 -14.74 -11.09
N VAL A 87 11.43 -15.35 -10.22
CA VAL A 87 11.80 -15.61 -8.81
C VAL A 87 12.82 -16.74 -8.64
N ASN A 88 13.05 -17.52 -9.70
CA ASN A 88 14.08 -18.56 -9.74
C ASN A 88 15.26 -18.20 -10.66
N GLY A 89 15.22 -17.00 -11.26
CA GLY A 89 16.25 -16.52 -12.17
C GLY A 89 17.53 -16.10 -11.45
N PRO A 90 18.55 -15.62 -12.20
CA PRO A 90 19.82 -15.19 -11.62
C PRO A 90 19.72 -13.93 -10.76
N ASN A 91 18.71 -13.09 -10.99
CA ASN A 91 18.47 -11.82 -10.29
C ASN A 91 17.00 -11.73 -9.85
N PRO A 92 16.55 -12.53 -8.87
CA PRO A 92 15.17 -12.51 -8.44
C PRO A 92 14.83 -11.17 -7.76
N PRO A 93 13.62 -10.62 -7.95
CA PRO A 93 13.23 -9.36 -7.31
C PRO A 93 13.06 -9.54 -5.80
N ASP A 94 13.36 -8.51 -5.00
CA ASP A 94 13.16 -8.54 -3.54
C ASP A 94 11.69 -8.73 -3.16
N PHE A 95 10.80 -8.09 -3.93
CA PHE A 95 9.37 -8.07 -3.69
C PHE A 95 8.62 -8.36 -4.98
N MET A 96 7.45 -8.98 -4.86
CA MET A 96 6.51 -9.15 -5.97
C MET A 96 5.09 -8.88 -5.48
N LEU A 97 4.45 -7.88 -6.08
CA LEU A 97 3.02 -7.64 -5.91
C LEU A 97 2.27 -8.69 -6.72
N THR A 98 1.21 -9.24 -6.15
CA THR A 98 0.41 -10.25 -6.84
C THR A 98 -0.79 -9.61 -7.54
N PHE A 99 -1.98 -10.22 -7.55
CA PHE A 99 -3.08 -9.76 -8.39
C PHE A 99 -3.59 -8.38 -7.96
N ASN A 100 -3.66 -7.47 -8.94
CA ASN A 100 -4.19 -6.12 -8.80
C ASN A 100 -5.69 -6.08 -9.05
N GLU A 101 -6.46 -5.57 -8.09
CA GLU A 101 -7.90 -5.37 -8.15
C GLU A 101 -8.67 -6.53 -8.82
N PRO A 102 -8.44 -7.80 -8.43
CA PRO A 102 -9.03 -8.94 -9.11
C PRO A 102 -10.57 -8.95 -9.06
N ASP A 103 -11.17 -8.24 -8.10
CA ASP A 103 -12.61 -8.06 -7.91
C ASP A 103 -13.22 -6.91 -8.73
N ASN A 104 -12.43 -6.20 -9.53
CA ASN A 104 -12.87 -5.00 -10.24
C ASN A 104 -12.17 -4.78 -11.58
N LEU A 105 -12.93 -4.81 -12.68
CA LEU A 105 -12.52 -4.26 -13.96
C LEU A 105 -12.72 -2.75 -13.94
N TYR A 106 -11.62 -2.01 -13.91
CA TYR A 106 -11.63 -0.55 -13.95
C TYR A 106 -12.49 -0.01 -15.11
N GLY A 107 -13.32 1.00 -14.81
CA GLY A 107 -14.26 1.62 -15.76
C GLY A 107 -15.53 0.81 -16.06
N SER A 108 -15.72 -0.39 -15.49
CA SER A 108 -16.92 -1.20 -15.71
C SER A 108 -18.08 -0.79 -14.79
N HIS A 109 -19.22 -0.42 -15.39
CA HIS A 109 -20.48 -0.18 -14.69
C HIS A 109 -21.62 -0.99 -15.34
N PRO A 110 -22.20 -2.00 -14.65
CA PRO A 110 -21.93 -2.42 -13.27
C PRO A 110 -20.52 -3.04 -13.08
N ARG A 111 -20.08 -3.13 -11.82
CA ARG A 111 -18.81 -3.74 -11.42
C ARG A 111 -18.69 -5.15 -12.01
N LYS A 112 -17.54 -5.45 -12.60
CA LYS A 112 -17.20 -6.78 -13.13
C LYS A 112 -15.97 -7.32 -12.39
N VAL A 113 -16.08 -8.53 -11.86
CA VAL A 113 -14.93 -9.26 -11.29
C VAL A 113 -14.04 -9.74 -12.44
N ILE A 114 -12.73 -9.46 -12.36
CA ILE A 114 -11.75 -9.90 -13.36
C ILE A 114 -11.39 -11.37 -13.13
N LEU A 115 -11.13 -11.73 -11.86
CA LEU A 115 -10.62 -13.03 -11.46
C LEU A 115 -11.32 -13.47 -10.17
N GLN A 116 -12.08 -14.56 -10.22
CA GLN A 116 -12.79 -15.04 -9.03
C GLN A 116 -11.80 -15.58 -7.99
N PRO A 117 -12.13 -15.57 -6.68
CA PRO A 117 -11.23 -16.02 -5.63
C PRO A 117 -10.69 -17.45 -5.81
N GLU A 118 -11.54 -18.39 -6.25
CA GLU A 118 -11.13 -19.78 -6.53
C GLU A 118 -10.18 -19.86 -7.74
N GLU A 119 -10.47 -19.12 -8.80
CA GLU A 119 -9.63 -19.05 -10.00
C GLU A 119 -8.27 -18.45 -9.67
N ALA A 120 -8.22 -17.35 -8.91
CA ALA A 120 -6.98 -16.75 -8.42
C ALA A 120 -6.18 -17.71 -7.55
N ALA A 121 -6.84 -18.41 -6.63
CA ALA A 121 -6.22 -19.41 -5.79
C ALA A 121 -5.59 -20.54 -6.61
N ASN A 122 -6.28 -21.02 -7.65
CA ASN A 122 -5.74 -22.05 -8.54
C ASN A 122 -4.61 -21.53 -9.43
N LEU A 123 -4.72 -20.29 -9.91
CA LEU A 123 -3.75 -19.65 -10.77
C LEU A 123 -2.42 -19.40 -10.06
N ILE A 124 -2.43 -18.98 -8.79
CA ILE A 124 -1.19 -18.63 -8.06
C ILE A 124 -0.47 -19.85 -7.44
N LYS A 125 -1.17 -20.96 -7.20
CA LYS A 125 -0.61 -22.17 -6.55
C LYS A 125 0.73 -22.63 -7.17
N PRO A 126 0.91 -22.68 -8.50
CA PRO A 126 2.19 -23.04 -9.10
C PRO A 126 3.35 -22.14 -8.68
N LEU A 127 3.12 -20.82 -8.65
CA LEU A 127 4.11 -19.83 -8.20
C LEU A 127 4.48 -20.05 -6.74
N LEU A 128 3.49 -20.22 -5.86
CA LEU A 128 3.75 -20.42 -4.43
C LEU A 128 4.48 -21.74 -4.12
N ARG A 129 4.24 -22.80 -4.91
CA ARG A 129 4.92 -24.10 -4.77
C ARG A 129 6.35 -24.09 -5.29
N ARG A 130 6.63 -23.28 -6.32
CA ARG A 130 7.93 -23.16 -6.97
C ARG A 130 8.62 -21.85 -6.61
N ARG A 131 8.24 -21.22 -5.51
CA ARG A 131 8.84 -19.95 -5.11
C ARG A 131 10.31 -20.15 -4.76
N GLY A 132 11.15 -19.23 -5.22
CA GLY A 132 12.52 -19.12 -4.72
C GLY A 132 12.53 -18.69 -3.25
N ASN A 133 13.71 -18.70 -2.63
CA ASN A 133 13.88 -18.33 -1.22
C ASN A 133 14.15 -16.83 -1.01
N HIS A 134 14.26 -16.05 -2.09
CA HIS A 134 14.59 -14.62 -2.05
C HIS A 134 13.35 -13.72 -2.02
N THR A 135 12.51 -13.84 -3.05
CA THR A 135 11.38 -12.92 -3.28
C THR A 135 10.31 -13.04 -2.20
N LYS A 136 9.92 -11.88 -1.65
CA LYS A 136 8.78 -11.73 -0.76
C LYS A 136 7.52 -11.40 -1.55
N PHE A 137 6.52 -12.27 -1.48
CA PHE A 137 5.23 -12.04 -2.15
C PHE A 137 4.34 -11.15 -1.29
N ILE A 138 3.72 -10.16 -1.93
CA ILE A 138 2.72 -9.31 -1.31
C ILE A 138 1.34 -9.81 -1.74
N ALA A 139 0.39 -9.89 -0.80
CA ALA A 139 -0.93 -10.46 -1.04
C ALA A 139 -1.66 -9.79 -2.22
N PRO A 140 -2.67 -10.43 -2.83
CA PRO A 140 -3.54 -9.75 -3.77
C PRO A 140 -4.24 -8.55 -3.12
N VAL A 141 -4.59 -7.55 -3.92
CA VAL A 141 -5.23 -6.32 -3.45
C VAL A 141 -6.56 -6.09 -4.15
N PRO A 142 -7.68 -6.42 -3.49
CA PRO A 142 -9.00 -6.07 -3.99
C PRO A 142 -9.21 -4.55 -4.02
N ALA A 143 -9.93 -4.05 -5.04
CA ALA A 143 -10.38 -2.65 -5.10
C ALA A 143 -11.36 -2.32 -3.97
N PHE A 144 -12.14 -3.33 -3.54
CA PHE A 144 -13.15 -3.21 -2.50
C PHE A 144 -12.80 -4.13 -1.31
N GLU A 145 -11.91 -3.67 -0.44
CA GLU A 145 -11.34 -4.42 0.68
C GLU A 145 -12.36 -4.92 1.72
N LYS A 146 -13.56 -4.34 1.72
CA LYS A 146 -14.69 -4.75 2.58
C LYS A 146 -15.41 -5.99 2.06
N LEU A 147 -15.21 -6.37 0.79
CA LEU A 147 -15.81 -7.56 0.21
C LEU A 147 -15.08 -8.84 0.66
N THR A 148 -15.70 -9.98 0.36
CA THR A 148 -15.25 -11.31 0.79
C THR A 148 -14.15 -11.89 -0.09
N TRP A 149 -13.73 -11.20 -1.16
CA TRP A 149 -12.78 -11.73 -2.15
C TRP A 149 -11.49 -12.25 -1.51
N LEU A 150 -10.84 -11.43 -0.66
CA LEU A 150 -9.55 -11.80 -0.04
C LEU A 150 -9.68 -12.96 0.97
N PRO A 151 -10.65 -12.95 1.90
CA PRO A 151 -10.94 -14.12 2.74
C PRO A 151 -11.21 -15.40 1.94
N GLU A 152 -12.03 -15.33 0.88
CA GLU A 152 -12.36 -16.49 0.04
C GLU A 152 -11.13 -17.01 -0.71
N PHE A 153 -10.30 -16.10 -1.24
CA PHE A 153 -9.05 -16.45 -1.91
C PHE A 153 -8.13 -17.24 -0.96
N PHE A 154 -7.90 -16.72 0.25
CA PHE A 154 -7.10 -17.42 1.24
C PHE A 154 -7.72 -18.76 1.67
N GLY A 155 -9.04 -18.83 1.81
CA GLY A 155 -9.75 -20.09 2.10
C GLY A 155 -9.57 -21.15 1.00
N ASN A 156 -9.57 -20.73 -0.27
CA ASN A 156 -9.44 -21.65 -1.42
C ASN A 156 -8.02 -22.17 -1.67
N CYS A 157 -6.99 -21.47 -1.17
CA CYS A 157 -5.60 -21.88 -1.33
C CYS A 157 -4.90 -22.31 -0.03
N SER A 158 -5.46 -21.98 1.14
CA SER A 158 -4.78 -22.06 2.44
C SER A 158 -3.37 -21.47 2.42
N CYS A 159 -3.22 -20.34 1.73
CA CYS A 159 -1.92 -19.79 1.35
C CYS A 159 -1.59 -18.42 1.98
N GLN A 160 -2.34 -18.00 3.00
CA GLN A 160 -2.13 -16.71 3.66
C GLN A 160 -0.70 -16.52 4.18
N ASP A 161 -0.09 -17.58 4.73
CA ASP A 161 1.30 -17.54 5.23
C ASP A 161 2.36 -17.48 4.13
N ALA A 162 1.97 -17.63 2.86
CA ALA A 162 2.88 -17.47 1.74
C ALA A 162 3.22 -16.00 1.45
N PHE A 163 2.45 -15.06 1.98
CA PHE A 163 2.61 -13.64 1.74
C PHE A 163 3.29 -12.95 2.93
N SER A 164 4.17 -12.01 2.64
CA SER A 164 4.96 -11.28 3.64
C SER A 164 4.30 -9.99 4.13
N ALA A 165 3.32 -9.46 3.39
CA ALA A 165 2.54 -8.29 3.77
C ALA A 165 1.15 -8.32 3.11
N TYR A 166 0.21 -7.61 3.73
CA TYR A 166 -1.04 -7.23 3.09
C TYR A 166 -0.89 -5.88 2.41
N ASN A 167 -1.85 -5.53 1.55
CA ASN A 167 -1.89 -4.21 0.94
C ASN A 167 -3.30 -3.74 0.62
N VAL A 168 -3.45 -2.43 0.46
CA VAL A 168 -4.72 -1.72 0.23
C VAL A 168 -4.57 -0.57 -0.75
N HIS A 169 -5.66 -0.28 -1.47
CA HIS A 169 -5.84 0.92 -2.28
C HIS A 169 -6.81 1.87 -1.59
N ILE A 170 -6.43 3.15 -1.47
CA ILE A 170 -7.19 4.14 -0.69
C ILE A 170 -7.37 5.43 -1.49
N TYR A 171 -8.63 5.73 -1.81
CA TYR A 171 -9.01 6.91 -2.58
C TYR A 171 -10.11 7.71 -1.88
N ASN A 172 -9.94 7.99 -0.58
CA ASN A 172 -10.91 8.75 0.21
C ASN A 172 -10.75 10.26 0.00
N LYS A 173 -11.79 11.05 0.29
CA LYS A 173 -11.73 12.51 0.03
C LYS A 173 -10.81 13.23 1.02
N THR A 174 -10.81 12.78 2.26
CA THR A 174 -10.06 13.38 3.37
C THR A 174 -9.05 12.40 3.95
N VAL A 175 -7.99 12.92 4.57
CA VAL A 175 -6.97 12.09 5.23
C VAL A 175 -7.55 11.31 6.41
N ASP A 176 -8.48 11.89 7.17
CA ASP A 176 -9.12 11.22 8.31
C ASP A 176 -9.97 10.02 7.87
N GLU A 177 -10.71 10.15 6.77
CA GLU A 177 -11.43 9.03 6.16
C GLU A 177 -10.46 7.94 5.69
N ALA A 178 -9.34 8.33 5.05
CA ALA A 178 -8.32 7.40 4.60
C ALA A 178 -7.72 6.62 5.79
N ILE A 179 -7.27 7.32 6.84
CA ILE A 179 -6.71 6.72 8.06
C ILE A 179 -7.72 5.79 8.72
N THR A 180 -8.99 6.20 8.83
CA THR A 180 -10.05 5.37 9.40
C THR A 180 -10.21 4.06 8.62
N ARG A 181 -10.23 4.13 7.28
CA ARG A 181 -10.35 2.97 6.40
C ARG A 181 -9.14 2.04 6.48
N ILE A 182 -7.94 2.60 6.51
CA ILE A 182 -6.69 1.83 6.64
C ILE A 182 -6.65 1.11 8.00
N ASN A 183 -6.99 1.81 9.09
CA ASN A 183 -7.06 1.20 10.42
C ASN A 183 -8.09 0.07 10.48
N ALA A 184 -9.26 0.24 9.87
CA ALA A 184 -10.29 -0.80 9.82
C ALA A 184 -9.80 -2.06 9.06
N PHE A 185 -9.04 -1.87 7.97
CA PHE A 185 -8.41 -2.99 7.27
C PHE A 185 -7.35 -3.68 8.13
N HIS A 186 -6.45 -2.91 8.74
CA HIS A 186 -5.41 -3.47 9.60
C HIS A 186 -5.98 -4.21 10.81
N GLN A 187 -7.05 -3.72 11.44
CA GLN A 187 -7.74 -4.43 12.54
C GLN A 187 -8.21 -5.84 12.14
N LYS A 188 -8.55 -6.06 10.87
CA LYS A 188 -8.92 -7.37 10.32
C LYS A 188 -7.70 -8.21 9.92
N TRP A 189 -6.61 -7.56 9.49
CA TRP A 189 -5.41 -8.16 8.93
C TRP A 189 -4.15 -7.57 9.59
N ASN A 190 -3.87 -7.96 10.84
CA ASN A 190 -2.80 -7.38 11.67
C ASN A 190 -1.61 -8.31 11.93
N ASP A 191 -1.63 -9.53 11.42
CA ASP A 191 -0.57 -10.51 11.64
C ASP A 191 0.67 -10.27 10.76
N LYS A 192 0.60 -9.32 9.82
CA LYS A 192 1.66 -8.95 8.89
C LYS A 192 1.66 -7.42 8.69
N PRO A 193 2.78 -6.84 8.24
CA PRO A 193 2.83 -5.44 7.86
C PRO A 193 1.84 -5.10 6.74
N LEU A 194 1.50 -3.81 6.65
CA LEU A 194 0.66 -3.25 5.60
C LEU A 194 1.47 -2.39 4.64
N TRP A 195 1.20 -2.57 3.35
CA TRP A 195 1.61 -1.64 2.30
C TRP A 195 0.37 -0.91 1.77
N ILE A 196 0.48 0.38 1.54
CA ILE A 196 -0.55 1.17 0.86
C ILE A 196 -0.07 1.32 -0.58
N THR A 197 -0.47 0.41 -1.45
CA THR A 197 0.08 0.27 -2.83
C THR A 197 -0.52 1.25 -3.82
N GLU A 198 -1.62 1.89 -3.46
CA GLU A 198 -2.14 3.07 -4.15
C GLU A 198 -2.82 4.00 -3.14
N ILE A 199 -2.45 5.29 -3.14
CA ILE A 199 -3.16 6.30 -2.36
C ILE A 199 -3.15 7.68 -3.01
N ALA A 200 -4.32 8.34 -2.96
CA ALA A 200 -4.53 9.72 -3.37
C ALA A 200 -5.85 10.24 -2.79
N PRO A 201 -6.09 11.56 -2.71
CA PRO A 201 -7.44 12.06 -2.47
C PRO A 201 -8.38 11.64 -3.60
N GLY A 202 -9.55 11.11 -3.26
CA GLY A 202 -10.56 10.71 -4.24
C GLY A 202 -11.43 11.86 -4.72
N GLN A 203 -11.93 11.76 -5.97
CA GLN A 203 -12.86 12.74 -6.54
C GLN A 203 -14.05 12.08 -7.24
N TYR A 204 -15.17 11.99 -6.55
CA TYR A 204 -16.38 11.34 -7.08
C TYR A 204 -17.38 12.30 -7.75
N THR A 205 -16.93 13.47 -8.22
CA THR A 205 -17.79 14.56 -8.73
C THR A 205 -17.62 14.85 -10.22
N GLY A 206 -17.18 13.88 -11.02
CA GLY A 206 -16.92 14.06 -12.45
C GLY A 206 -15.49 14.57 -12.72
N ALA A 207 -15.30 15.26 -13.85
CA ALA A 207 -13.98 15.64 -14.35
C ALA A 207 -13.15 16.48 -13.35
N CYS A 208 -11.82 16.43 -13.46
CA CYS A 208 -10.94 17.23 -12.59
C CYS A 208 -11.33 18.73 -12.61
N PRO A 209 -11.42 19.38 -11.45
CA PRO A 209 -11.65 20.82 -11.37
C PRO A 209 -10.56 21.59 -12.12
N ASN A 210 -10.97 22.66 -12.79
CA ASN A 210 -10.08 23.60 -13.46
C ASN A 210 -10.33 25.01 -12.90
N PRO A 211 -9.36 25.63 -12.20
CA PRO A 211 -8.01 25.10 -11.92
C PRO A 211 -8.02 23.96 -10.90
N VAL A 212 -6.99 23.12 -10.94
CA VAL A 212 -6.78 22.06 -9.96
C VAL A 212 -6.54 22.66 -8.56
N PRO A 213 -7.27 22.23 -7.51
CA PRO A 213 -7.10 22.72 -6.15
C PRO A 213 -5.92 22.02 -5.46
N TRP A 214 -4.69 22.32 -5.90
CA TRP A 214 -3.47 21.65 -5.43
C TRP A 214 -3.29 21.67 -3.91
N ASN A 215 -3.73 22.73 -3.21
CA ASN A 215 -3.59 22.83 -1.75
C ASN A 215 -4.21 21.64 -1.02
N HIS A 216 -5.41 21.22 -1.42
CA HIS A 216 -6.09 20.07 -0.80
C HIS A 216 -5.27 18.79 -0.97
N THR A 217 -4.79 18.53 -2.19
CA THR A 217 -3.97 17.35 -2.48
C THR A 217 -2.62 17.38 -1.77
N THR A 218 -1.98 18.55 -1.68
CA THR A 218 -0.71 18.73 -0.96
C THR A 218 -0.87 18.46 0.55
N GLU A 219 -1.94 18.98 1.16
CA GLU A 219 -2.24 18.73 2.58
C GLU A 219 -2.52 17.26 2.84
N PHE A 220 -3.35 16.62 2.01
CA PHE A 220 -3.60 15.18 2.09
C PHE A 220 -2.30 14.37 2.04
N MET A 221 -1.43 14.66 1.05
CA MET A 221 -0.14 13.98 0.88
C MET A 221 0.74 14.13 2.12
N ARG A 222 0.95 15.37 2.58
CA ARG A 222 1.78 15.62 3.77
C ARG A 222 1.26 14.85 4.98
N ASP A 223 -0.04 14.94 5.22
CA ASP A 223 -0.64 14.41 6.45
C ASP A 223 -0.67 12.88 6.45
N ILE A 224 -0.92 12.24 5.30
CA ILE A 224 -0.93 10.77 5.21
C ILE A 224 0.48 10.19 5.36
N PHE A 225 1.51 10.81 4.78
CA PHE A 225 2.88 10.36 4.93
C PHE A 225 3.41 10.60 6.35
N ALA A 226 3.09 11.75 6.97
CA ALA A 226 3.45 12.03 8.36
C ALA A 226 2.75 11.08 9.36
N TRP A 227 1.53 10.63 9.05
CA TRP A 227 0.86 9.59 9.81
C TRP A 227 1.52 8.22 9.59
N GLY A 228 1.83 7.86 8.35
CA GLY A 228 2.53 6.63 7.99
C GLY A 228 3.89 6.49 8.69
N GLU A 229 4.67 7.56 8.75
CA GLU A 229 5.98 7.61 9.44
C GLU A 229 5.87 7.25 10.92
N ARG A 230 4.76 7.62 11.58
CA ARG A 230 4.52 7.31 13.00
C ARG A 230 3.80 5.98 13.23
N THR A 231 3.52 5.22 12.18
CA THR A 231 2.70 4.01 12.24
C THR A 231 3.54 2.78 11.90
N GLU A 232 4.04 2.10 12.93
CA GLU A 232 5.06 1.03 12.81
C GLU A 232 4.70 -0.12 11.87
N TRP A 233 3.42 -0.46 11.75
CA TRP A 233 2.94 -1.56 10.90
C TRP A 233 2.75 -1.14 9.42
N ILE A 234 2.97 0.13 9.08
CA ILE A 234 2.98 0.61 7.69
C ILE A 234 4.42 0.63 7.19
N HIS A 235 4.71 -0.22 6.21
CA HIS A 235 6.07 -0.35 5.68
C HIS A 235 6.29 0.43 4.38
N LYS A 236 5.24 0.63 3.58
CA LYS A 236 5.33 1.34 2.29
C LYS A 236 4.04 2.07 1.97
N ILE A 237 4.17 3.25 1.39
CA ILE A 237 3.10 4.06 0.83
C ILE A 237 3.49 4.45 -0.60
N PHE A 238 2.61 4.16 -1.54
CA PHE A 238 2.79 4.46 -2.96
C PHE A 238 1.79 5.54 -3.36
N TRP A 239 2.30 6.75 -3.55
CA TRP A 239 1.49 7.87 -4.00
C TRP A 239 1.03 7.64 -5.44
N ASN A 240 -0.28 7.66 -5.66
CA ASN A 240 -0.85 7.69 -6.99
C ASN A 240 -1.13 9.16 -7.36
N SER A 241 -0.36 9.82 -8.22
CA SER A 241 0.48 9.24 -9.27
C SER A 241 1.75 10.04 -9.53
N ALA A 242 2.76 9.39 -10.12
CA ALA A 242 3.91 10.06 -10.70
C ALA A 242 3.54 10.88 -11.93
N ASN A 243 2.61 10.38 -12.75
CA ASN A 243 2.24 10.94 -14.04
C ASN A 243 0.78 11.34 -14.15
N GLU A 244 0.51 12.36 -14.95
CA GLU A 244 -0.83 12.89 -15.18
C GLU A 244 -1.87 11.80 -15.45
N ILE A 245 -2.89 11.80 -14.61
CA ILE A 245 -4.10 10.99 -14.76
C ILE A 245 -5.06 11.82 -15.60
N SER A 246 -5.69 11.17 -16.60
CA SER A 246 -6.70 11.83 -17.43
C SER A 246 -7.78 12.47 -16.55
N CYS A 247 -8.14 13.71 -16.85
CA CYS A 247 -9.19 14.44 -16.13
C CYS A 247 -10.59 13.81 -16.26
N GLY A 248 -10.76 12.72 -17.02
CA GLY A 248 -11.97 11.90 -17.04
C GLY A 248 -12.00 10.79 -15.99
N ASP A 249 -10.92 10.57 -15.23
CA ASP A 249 -10.90 9.64 -14.10
C ASP A 249 -11.78 10.20 -12.96
N THR A 250 -12.74 9.41 -12.51
CA THR A 250 -13.70 9.78 -11.45
C THR A 250 -13.39 9.12 -10.10
N ASN A 251 -12.25 8.45 -9.97
CA ASN A 251 -11.83 7.78 -8.74
C ASN A 251 -10.81 8.62 -7.98
N VAL A 252 -9.97 9.38 -8.69
CA VAL A 252 -8.82 10.09 -8.13
C VAL A 252 -8.92 11.59 -8.44
N ALA A 253 -8.70 12.44 -7.44
CA ALA A 253 -8.51 13.87 -7.68
C ALA A 253 -7.18 14.11 -8.40
N ALA A 254 -6.95 15.31 -8.94
CA ALA A 254 -5.65 15.62 -9.52
C ALA A 254 -4.53 15.49 -8.46
N SER A 255 -3.71 14.45 -8.66
CA SER A 255 -2.68 13.98 -7.71
C SER A 255 -1.35 13.65 -8.37
N PHE A 256 -1.17 14.04 -9.62
CA PHE A 256 0.03 13.72 -10.39
C PHE A 256 1.20 14.64 -10.07
N LEU A 257 2.40 14.06 -9.95
CA LEU A 257 3.64 14.82 -9.70
C LEU A 257 4.18 15.50 -10.97
N LEU A 258 3.98 14.88 -12.13
CA LEU A 258 4.43 15.37 -13.44
C LEU A 258 3.27 15.39 -14.44
N ASP A 259 3.18 16.46 -15.22
CA ASP A 259 2.19 16.59 -16.30
C ASP A 259 2.52 15.68 -17.52
N PHE A 260 1.69 15.69 -18.56
CA PHE A 260 1.95 14.94 -19.79
C PHE A 260 3.22 15.36 -20.56
N ASN A 261 3.76 16.54 -20.30
CA ASN A 261 4.99 17.06 -20.90
C ASN A 261 6.21 16.91 -19.98
N ASP A 262 6.10 16.11 -18.92
CA ASP A 262 7.11 15.90 -17.87
C ASP A 262 7.40 17.16 -17.04
N ASN A 263 6.57 18.20 -17.08
CA ASN A 263 6.75 19.37 -16.23
C ASN A 263 6.30 19.06 -14.79
N PRO A 264 7.01 19.61 -13.79
CA PRO A 264 6.59 19.48 -12.40
C PRO A 264 5.24 20.15 -12.15
N THR A 265 4.38 19.47 -11.42
CA THR A 265 3.20 20.09 -10.82
C THR A 265 3.55 20.70 -9.46
N PRO A 266 2.65 21.49 -8.86
CA PRO A 266 2.82 21.96 -7.48
C PRO A 266 2.97 20.85 -6.42
N LEU A 267 2.75 19.57 -6.76
CA LEU A 267 2.92 18.43 -5.85
C LEU A 267 4.35 17.87 -5.83
N LEU A 268 5.15 18.04 -6.90
CA LEU A 268 6.46 17.41 -6.98
C LEU A 268 7.39 17.88 -5.86
N ASP A 269 7.47 19.19 -5.64
CA ASP A 269 8.35 19.77 -4.61
C ASP A 269 7.97 19.34 -3.19
N PRO A 270 6.68 19.37 -2.78
CA PRO A 270 6.25 18.77 -1.52
C PRO A 270 6.57 17.28 -1.40
N PHE A 271 6.32 16.49 -2.46
CA PHE A 271 6.61 15.06 -2.46
C PHE A 271 8.10 14.77 -2.27
N ASN A 272 8.96 15.50 -2.98
CA ASN A 272 10.41 15.40 -2.89
C ASN A 272 11.00 15.92 -1.56
N LYS A 273 10.17 16.51 -0.70
CA LYS A 273 10.53 16.87 0.69
C LYS A 273 10.02 15.86 1.70
N LEU A 274 9.24 14.86 1.27
CA LEU A 274 8.92 13.72 2.11
C LEU A 274 10.21 12.95 2.33
N THR A 275 10.65 12.92 3.57
CA THR A 275 11.78 12.12 4.03
C THR A 275 11.30 11.24 5.17
N CYS A 276 11.73 10.00 5.19
CA CYS A 276 11.83 9.27 6.44
C CYS A 276 12.96 9.92 7.25
N SER A 277 12.63 10.54 8.39
CA SER A 277 13.62 11.15 9.30
C SER A 277 14.43 10.08 10.02
#